data_AF-A0A959AVA0-F1
#
_entry.id   AF-A0A959AVA0-F1
#
_cell.length_a   1.000
_cell.length_b   1.000
_cell.length_c   1.000
_cell.angle_alpha   90.00
_cell.angle_beta   90.00
_cell.angle_gamma   90.00
#
_symmetry.space_group_name_H-M   'P 1'
#
loop_
_entity.id
_entity.type
_entity.pdbx_description
1 polymer ?
#
loop_
_entity_poly.entity_id
_entity_poly.type
_entity_poly.pdbx_seq_one_letter_code
_entity_poly.pdbx_strand_id
1 'polypeptide(L)'
;MKKMAFKLTLTRFSATAFGVALLLPFFLWPTHFALFGNEQNRGRQEFLDPSAGWDTTITLLCRPLAIELMPHDEDGNGIPDSAYIYLYASDLVDNELSNYPEEVFFSINRMGEAPGPEAAGLLLSCPDTGLVEVEVYGWLQDSIVGACSAEVIVEDNMNLCAGPYRTGVCGYFISFKDFSQVYDVQVSLSGDTTAVVTTDSNGMFCFFGLEENNPYLVTPFKDTDHTYNVSLFDIVLISKHILGIQPLGSPYELIAADVNHSRSVTGLDLIALRRLLLGESTGFPNNTSWRFIDPSYVFPDPEDPWLEPFPESAYLTARELFPAMVFPSFAFLAVKVGDVNGG
;
A
#
# COMPACT_ATOMS: atom_id res chain seq x y z
N MET A 1 -7.39 -46.80 -7.04
CA MET A 1 -7.89 -47.56 -5.87
C MET A 1 -7.92 -46.62 -4.67
N LYS A 2 -9.07 -46.61 -3.95
CA LYS A 2 -9.39 -45.95 -2.66
C LYS A 2 -9.38 -44.40 -2.57
N LYS A 3 -10.60 -43.86 -2.72
CA LYS A 3 -11.15 -42.66 -2.06
C LYS A 3 -11.30 -42.92 -0.55
N MET A 4 -11.19 -41.89 0.28
CA MET A 4 -11.99 -41.77 1.51
C MET A 4 -12.20 -40.30 1.88
N ALA A 5 -13.46 -39.86 1.78
CA ALA A 5 -13.98 -38.62 2.32
C ALA A 5 -14.66 -38.94 3.66
N PHE A 6 -14.42 -38.12 4.69
CA PHE A 6 -15.06 -38.26 5.99
C PHE A 6 -16.23 -37.26 6.09
N LYS A 7 -17.42 -37.80 6.30
CA LYS A 7 -18.69 -37.08 6.50
C LYS A 7 -19.10 -37.38 7.94
N LEU A 8 -19.19 -36.37 8.80
CA LEU A 8 -19.66 -36.52 10.18
C LEU A 8 -20.99 -35.80 10.36
N THR A 9 -21.94 -36.59 10.85
CA THR A 9 -23.38 -36.32 10.91
C THR A 9 -23.74 -35.69 12.25
N LEU A 10 -24.59 -34.67 12.24
CA LEU A 10 -25.25 -34.09 13.41
C LEU A 10 -26.31 -35.04 13.99
N THR A 11 -26.34 -35.19 15.31
CA THR A 11 -27.55 -35.59 16.05
C THR A 11 -27.62 -34.86 17.39
N ARG A 12 -28.68 -34.06 17.56
CA ARG A 12 -29.17 -33.47 18.82
C ARG A 12 -29.80 -34.57 19.69
N PHE A 13 -29.69 -34.46 21.01
CA PHE A 13 -30.74 -34.89 21.94
C PHE A 13 -30.77 -34.01 23.20
N SER A 14 -31.99 -33.72 23.64
CA SER A 14 -32.41 -32.83 24.71
C SER A 14 -32.98 -33.65 25.89
N ALA A 15 -32.95 -33.07 27.09
CA ALA A 15 -34.02 -33.08 28.11
C ALA A 15 -33.58 -33.42 29.56
N THR A 16 -33.56 -32.37 30.39
CA THR A 16 -34.09 -32.21 31.77
C THR A 16 -34.71 -33.40 32.52
N ALA A 17 -34.37 -33.59 33.81
CA ALA A 17 -35.14 -33.14 35.00
C ALA A 17 -35.03 -34.02 36.28
N PHE A 18 -35.19 -33.37 37.45
CA PHE A 18 -35.68 -33.82 38.78
C PHE A 18 -34.84 -34.74 39.71
N GLY A 19 -34.47 -34.20 40.90
CA GLY A 19 -35.28 -34.45 42.11
C GLY A 19 -34.67 -35.23 43.32
N VAL A 20 -34.37 -34.47 44.39
CA VAL A 20 -34.71 -34.69 45.83
C VAL A 20 -33.97 -35.74 46.70
N ALA A 21 -33.21 -35.19 47.67
CA ALA A 21 -33.05 -35.45 49.12
C ALA A 21 -33.27 -36.85 49.75
N LEU A 22 -32.38 -37.25 50.69
CA LEU A 22 -32.63 -37.25 52.15
C LEU A 22 -31.50 -37.90 53.00
N LEU A 23 -31.32 -37.34 54.21
CA LEU A 23 -30.84 -37.92 55.50
C LEU A 23 -29.35 -37.84 55.92
N LEU A 24 -29.09 -36.86 56.80
CA LEU A 24 -28.19 -36.83 57.99
C LEU A 24 -28.59 -37.94 59.03
N PRO A 25 -27.96 -38.15 60.24
CA PRO A 25 -27.17 -37.20 61.05
C PRO A 25 -26.10 -37.76 62.06
N PHE A 26 -25.55 -36.82 62.85
CA PHE A 26 -24.94 -36.92 64.21
C PHE A 26 -23.48 -37.39 64.40
N PHE A 27 -22.64 -36.51 64.98
CA PHE A 27 -22.15 -36.54 66.38
C PHE A 27 -21.16 -35.36 66.58
N LEU A 28 -21.58 -34.28 67.25
CA LEU A 28 -21.25 -33.88 68.64
C LEU A 28 -19.86 -33.25 68.87
N TRP A 29 -19.90 -31.95 69.19
CA TRP A 29 -18.88 -31.07 69.81
C TRP A 29 -18.65 -31.42 71.30
N PRO A 30 -17.54 -31.02 71.99
CA PRO A 30 -17.43 -29.64 72.51
C PRO A 30 -16.03 -28.99 72.66
N THR A 31 -16.13 -27.66 72.65
CA THR A 31 -15.33 -26.50 73.12
C THR A 31 -14.35 -26.66 74.32
N HIS A 32 -13.22 -25.92 74.35
CA HIS A 32 -12.95 -24.74 75.24
C HIS A 32 -11.47 -24.24 75.28
N PHE A 33 -11.32 -22.94 75.64
CA PHE A 33 -10.13 -22.16 76.15
C PHE A 33 -9.08 -21.62 75.13
N ALA A 34 -9.04 -20.31 74.81
CA ALA A 34 -8.43 -19.12 75.49
C ALA A 34 -6.88 -19.05 75.34
N LEU A 35 -6.14 -17.95 75.18
CA LEU A 35 -6.29 -16.48 75.03
C LEU A 35 -4.87 -15.92 74.69
N PHE A 36 -4.80 -14.70 74.12
CA PHE A 36 -3.66 -13.76 74.05
C PHE A 36 -2.43 -13.99 73.12
N GLY A 37 -2.12 -12.95 72.31
CA GLY A 37 -0.80 -12.30 72.36
C GLY A 37 0.10 -12.28 71.10
N ASN A 38 0.00 -11.18 70.34
CA ASN A 38 1.01 -10.48 69.53
C ASN A 38 1.88 -11.17 68.44
N GLU A 39 1.65 -10.67 67.22
CA GLU A 39 2.58 -10.37 66.12
C GLU A 39 4.08 -10.61 66.32
N GLN A 40 4.67 -11.43 65.45
CA GLN A 40 5.61 -10.93 64.44
C GLN A 40 5.87 -11.96 63.33
N ASN A 41 5.91 -11.45 62.09
CA ASN A 41 6.52 -12.02 60.89
C ASN A 41 5.91 -13.29 60.28
N ARG A 42 4.97 -13.10 59.36
CA ARG A 42 4.81 -14.01 58.21
C ARG A 42 4.45 -13.20 56.98
N GLY A 43 5.28 -13.33 55.95
CA GLY A 43 5.19 -12.59 54.69
C GLY A 43 3.78 -12.58 54.14
N ARG A 44 3.20 -11.39 54.03
CA ARG A 44 2.04 -11.14 53.20
C ARG A 44 2.53 -11.24 51.76
N GLN A 45 2.33 -12.38 51.12
CA GLN A 45 2.13 -12.37 49.67
C GLN A 45 0.91 -11.49 49.45
N GLU A 46 1.12 -10.30 48.92
CA GLU A 46 0.03 -9.53 48.34
C GLU A 46 -0.56 -10.39 47.23
N PHE A 47 -1.74 -10.93 47.53
CA PHE A 47 -2.59 -11.60 46.57
C PHE A 47 -3.01 -10.51 45.57
N LEU A 48 -2.31 -10.47 44.43
CA LEU A 48 -2.68 -9.62 43.30
C LEU A 48 -4.14 -9.92 42.96
N ASP A 49 -4.97 -8.89 43.02
CA ASP A 49 -6.36 -8.94 42.64
C ASP A 49 -6.44 -9.33 41.15
N PRO A 50 -7.04 -10.48 40.77
CA PRO A 50 -7.17 -10.89 39.38
C PRO A 50 -8.22 -10.06 38.62
N SER A 51 -8.82 -9.04 39.25
CA SER A 51 -9.70 -8.05 38.62
C SER A 51 -9.05 -6.67 38.43
N ALA A 52 -7.78 -6.50 38.81
CA ALA A 52 -6.97 -5.39 38.31
C ALA A 52 -6.68 -5.66 36.84
N GLY A 53 -7.38 -4.97 35.93
CA GLY A 53 -7.10 -5.04 34.50
C GLY A 53 -5.60 -4.88 34.27
N TRP A 54 -5.01 -5.81 33.52
CA TRP A 54 -3.60 -5.73 33.16
C TRP A 54 -3.35 -4.32 32.62
N ASP A 55 -2.42 -3.58 33.23
CA ASP A 55 -1.95 -2.34 32.67
C ASP A 55 -1.39 -2.69 31.29
N THR A 56 -2.14 -2.33 30.24
CA THR A 56 -1.78 -2.63 28.86
C THR A 56 -0.66 -1.71 28.39
N THR A 57 -0.19 -0.78 29.22
CA THR A 57 0.94 0.07 28.87
C THR A 57 2.26 -0.68 29.02
N ILE A 58 3.11 -0.57 28.00
CA ILE A 58 4.42 -1.19 27.89
C ILE A 58 5.44 -0.06 27.94
N THR A 59 6.43 -0.18 28.83
CA THR A 59 7.62 0.67 28.75
C THR A 59 8.50 0.14 27.65
N LEU A 60 8.51 0.83 26.50
CA LEU A 60 9.39 0.50 25.38
C LEU A 60 10.76 1.13 25.62
N LEU A 61 11.83 0.34 25.48
CA LEU A 61 13.20 0.85 25.57
C LEU A 61 13.83 0.80 24.19
N CYS A 62 14.38 1.93 23.74
CA CYS A 62 15.06 2.01 22.46
C CYS A 62 16.50 2.45 22.63
N ARG A 63 17.33 1.95 21.73
CA ARG A 63 18.76 2.23 21.69
C ARG A 63 19.11 3.05 20.45
N PRO A 64 20.15 3.90 20.52
CA PRO A 64 20.68 4.54 19.33
C PRO A 64 21.31 3.50 18.41
N LEU A 65 21.27 3.75 17.11
CA LEU A 65 21.83 2.87 16.09
C LEU A 65 22.62 3.68 15.07
N ALA A 66 23.82 3.21 14.72
CA ALA A 66 24.53 3.68 13.54
C ALA A 66 24.33 2.67 12.42
N ILE A 67 23.98 3.15 11.22
CA ILE A 67 23.66 2.32 10.08
C ILE A 67 24.29 2.89 8.81
N GLU A 68 24.86 2.01 7.98
CA GLU A 68 25.51 2.37 6.73
C GLU A 68 24.53 2.17 5.56
N LEU A 69 24.48 3.15 4.65
CA LEU A 69 23.71 3.02 3.42
C LEU A 69 24.27 1.90 2.52
N MET A 70 23.39 1.11 1.92
CA MET A 70 23.78 0.05 0.99
C MET A 70 23.58 0.49 -0.46
N PRO A 71 24.53 0.15 -1.37
CA PRO A 71 24.34 0.39 -2.79
C PRO A 71 23.27 -0.56 -3.35
N HIS A 72 22.36 -0.03 -4.15
CA HIS A 72 21.37 -0.79 -4.89
C HIS A 72 21.55 -0.54 -6.40
N ASP A 73 21.45 -1.61 -7.17
CA ASP A 73 21.51 -1.64 -8.63
C ASP A 73 20.11 -2.03 -9.11
N GLU A 74 19.37 -1.04 -9.60
CA GLU A 74 17.95 -1.16 -9.91
C GLU A 74 17.73 -1.75 -11.31
N ASP A 75 18.62 -1.44 -12.25
CA ASP A 75 18.51 -1.89 -13.64
C ASP A 75 19.34 -3.16 -13.95
N GLY A 76 20.12 -3.63 -12.98
CA GLY A 76 20.92 -4.85 -13.05
C GLY A 76 22.14 -4.73 -13.98
N ASN A 77 22.58 -3.50 -14.28
CA ASN A 77 23.71 -3.25 -15.16
C ASN A 77 25.08 -3.42 -14.46
N GLY A 78 25.09 -3.67 -13.14
CA GLY A 78 26.27 -3.84 -12.31
C GLY A 78 26.86 -2.53 -11.75
N ILE A 79 26.20 -1.41 -11.98
CA ILE A 79 26.52 -0.08 -11.45
C ILE A 79 25.38 0.28 -10.49
N PRO A 80 25.66 0.63 -9.22
CA PRO A 80 24.60 1.07 -8.33
C PRO A 80 23.91 2.33 -8.88
N ASP A 81 22.59 2.42 -8.77
CA ASP A 81 21.82 3.60 -9.16
C ASP A 81 21.38 4.41 -7.93
N SER A 82 21.19 3.75 -6.78
CA SER A 82 20.80 4.39 -5.53
C SER A 82 21.53 3.85 -4.30
N ALA A 83 21.35 4.54 -3.18
CA ALA A 83 21.83 4.10 -1.87
C ALA A 83 20.78 4.30 -0.79
N TYR A 84 20.34 3.18 -0.20
CA TYR A 84 19.33 3.17 0.85
C TYR A 84 19.50 1.97 1.78
N ILE A 85 18.80 2.02 2.90
CA ILE A 85 18.65 0.89 3.82
C ILE A 85 17.29 0.93 4.49
N TYR A 86 16.72 -0.25 4.74
CA TYR A 86 15.53 -0.40 5.56
C TYR A 86 15.93 -0.57 7.02
N LEU A 87 15.46 0.36 7.86
CA LEU A 87 15.56 0.27 9.31
C LEU A 87 14.25 -0.28 9.86
N TYR A 88 14.28 -1.44 10.52
CA TYR A 88 13.08 -1.97 11.16
C TYR A 88 12.92 -1.42 12.58
N ALA A 89 11.69 -1.21 13.00
CA ALA A 89 11.36 -0.79 14.35
C ALA A 89 11.98 -1.73 15.41
N SER A 90 11.99 -3.03 15.12
CA SER A 90 12.59 -4.07 15.97
C SER A 90 14.09 -3.94 16.18
N ASP A 91 14.82 -3.28 15.27
CA ASP A 91 16.28 -3.13 15.40
C ASP A 91 16.68 -2.12 16.48
N LEU A 92 15.75 -1.21 16.79
CA LEU A 92 15.88 -0.17 17.79
C LEU A 92 15.37 -0.59 19.18
N VAL A 93 14.45 -1.56 19.26
CA VAL A 93 13.86 -2.01 20.52
C VAL A 93 14.85 -2.91 21.28
N ASP A 94 15.16 -2.55 22.52
CA ASP A 94 16.21 -3.20 23.33
C ASP A 94 15.64 -4.07 24.47
N ASN A 95 14.32 -4.05 24.71
CA ASN A 95 13.69 -4.86 25.76
C ASN A 95 13.02 -6.13 25.23
N GLU A 96 13.25 -7.25 25.93
CA GLU A 96 12.55 -8.51 25.66
C GLU A 96 11.08 -8.41 26.13
N LEU A 97 10.13 -8.44 25.18
CA LEU A 97 8.69 -8.44 25.46
C LEU A 97 8.11 -9.84 25.71
N SER A 98 8.93 -10.83 26.05
CA SER A 98 8.54 -12.24 26.20
C SER A 98 7.49 -12.50 27.30
N ASN A 99 7.19 -11.51 28.14
CA ASN A 99 6.24 -11.61 29.24
C ASN A 99 4.82 -11.14 28.90
N TYR A 100 4.58 -10.66 27.67
CA TYR A 100 3.24 -10.22 27.26
C TYR A 100 2.42 -11.39 26.67
N PRO A 101 1.14 -11.51 27.06
CA PRO A 101 0.28 -12.64 26.64
C PRO A 101 -0.16 -12.55 25.17
N GLU A 102 -0.04 -11.37 24.56
CA GLU A 102 -0.40 -11.09 23.17
C GLU A 102 0.82 -10.59 22.39
N GLU A 103 0.86 -10.88 21.09
CA GLU A 103 1.94 -10.45 20.19
C GLU A 103 1.89 -8.94 19.98
N VAL A 104 3.00 -8.26 20.26
CA VAL A 104 3.15 -6.82 20.09
C VAL A 104 3.80 -6.54 18.75
N PHE A 105 3.16 -5.70 17.94
CA PHE A 105 3.74 -5.20 16.69
C PHE A 105 4.45 -3.89 16.93
N PHE A 106 5.52 -3.62 16.19
CA PHE A 106 6.24 -2.36 16.27
C PHE A 106 6.08 -1.57 14.99
N SER A 107 5.89 -0.26 15.13
CA SER A 107 5.99 0.65 14.01
C SER A 107 6.99 1.77 14.30
N ILE A 108 7.59 2.32 13.25
CA ILE A 108 8.61 3.36 13.30
C ILE A 108 8.20 4.51 12.39
N ASN A 109 8.35 5.73 12.88
CA ASN A 109 8.01 6.96 12.15
C ASN A 109 9.07 8.02 12.44
N ARG A 110 9.17 9.04 11.58
CA ARG A 110 10.04 10.20 11.89
C ARG A 110 9.39 11.02 12.99
N MET A 111 10.19 11.74 13.77
CA MET A 111 9.69 12.58 14.86
C MET A 111 8.56 13.50 14.40
N GLY A 112 7.39 13.39 15.04
CA GLY A 112 6.22 14.23 14.79
C GLY A 112 5.32 13.80 13.63
N GLU A 113 5.63 12.70 12.93
CA GLU A 113 4.71 12.05 11.99
C GLU A 113 3.67 11.21 12.75
N ALA A 114 2.44 11.08 12.21
CA ALA A 114 1.39 10.30 12.86
C ALA A 114 1.69 8.79 12.72
N PRO A 115 1.60 8.00 13.79
CA PRO A 115 2.02 6.60 13.73
C PRO A 115 0.96 5.70 13.07
N GLY A 116 1.39 4.91 12.10
CA GLY A 116 0.59 3.84 11.48
C GLY A 116 0.98 2.45 12.01
N PRO A 117 0.04 1.53 12.27
CA PRO A 117 0.35 0.16 12.69
C PRO A 117 1.05 -0.67 11.60
N GLU A 118 0.91 -0.31 10.33
CA GLU A 118 1.55 -0.96 9.17
C GLU A 118 3.01 -0.52 8.93
N ALA A 119 3.46 0.55 9.58
CA ALA A 119 4.78 1.16 9.35
C ALA A 119 5.91 0.42 10.10
N ALA A 120 6.11 -0.87 9.84
CA ALA A 120 7.07 -1.72 10.57
C ALA A 120 8.56 -1.35 10.33
N GLY A 121 8.84 -0.56 9.29
CA GLY A 121 10.18 -0.12 8.95
C GLY A 121 10.18 1.27 8.32
N LEU A 122 11.31 1.96 8.46
CA LEU A 122 11.58 3.26 7.86
C LEU A 122 12.68 3.09 6.81
N LEU A 123 12.44 3.60 5.61
CA LEU A 123 13.50 3.68 4.61
C LEU A 123 14.37 4.91 4.90
N LEU A 124 15.68 4.68 4.95
CA LEU A 124 16.70 5.71 5.06
C LEU A 124 17.55 5.74 3.80
N SER A 125 17.85 6.92 3.28
CA SER A 125 18.60 7.09 2.04
C SER A 125 19.62 8.22 2.14
N CYS A 126 20.23 8.61 1.03
CA CYS A 126 21.26 9.65 1.01
C CYS A 126 20.92 10.97 1.72
N PRO A 127 19.67 11.45 1.67
CA PRO A 127 19.34 12.71 2.35
C PRO A 127 19.14 12.58 3.85
N ASP A 128 19.02 11.35 4.32
CA ASP A 128 18.98 11.00 5.74
C ASP A 128 20.39 10.91 6.35
N THR A 129 21.45 11.14 5.57
CA THR A 129 22.84 11.13 6.07
C THR A 129 23.03 12.10 7.23
N GLY A 130 23.64 11.62 8.31
CA GLY A 130 23.74 12.33 9.57
C GLY A 130 22.76 11.83 10.63
N LEU A 131 22.31 12.73 11.50
CA LEU A 131 21.45 12.38 12.63
C LEU A 131 19.98 12.45 12.22
N VAL A 132 19.28 11.33 12.37
CA VAL A 132 17.83 11.20 12.18
C VAL A 132 17.20 10.79 13.50
N GLU A 133 16.25 11.58 13.97
CA GLU A 133 15.45 11.23 15.15
C GLU A 133 14.17 10.50 14.70
N VAL A 134 13.85 9.39 15.38
CA VAL A 134 12.70 8.54 15.08
C VAL A 134 11.91 8.18 16.34
N GLU A 135 10.62 7.91 16.15
CA GLU A 135 9.71 7.43 17.20
C GLU A 135 9.26 6.01 16.86
N VAL A 136 9.35 5.11 17.85
CA VAL A 136 8.86 3.73 17.72
C VAL A 136 7.67 3.53 18.64
N TYR A 137 6.63 2.90 18.12
CA TYR A 137 5.39 2.59 18.83
C TYR A 137 5.19 1.09 18.91
N GLY A 138 4.79 0.61 20.09
CA GLY A 138 4.29 -0.75 20.29
C GLY A 138 2.78 -0.77 20.15
N TRP A 139 2.26 -1.77 19.44
CA TRP A 139 0.85 -1.94 19.12
C TRP A 139 0.32 -3.28 19.62
N LEU A 140 -0.85 -3.24 20.24
CA LEU A 140 -1.68 -4.41 20.51
C LEU A 140 -2.98 -4.23 19.74
N GLN A 141 -3.16 -5.04 18.70
CA GLN A 141 -4.22 -4.86 17.69
C GLN A 141 -4.13 -3.43 17.11
N ASP A 142 -5.16 -2.61 17.30
CA ASP A 142 -5.22 -1.23 16.78
C ASP A 142 -4.91 -0.16 17.85
N SER A 143 -4.42 -0.57 19.03
CA SER A 143 -4.12 0.34 20.13
C SER A 143 -2.62 0.49 20.34
N ILE A 144 -2.16 1.74 20.46
CA ILE A 144 -0.81 2.05 20.93
C ILE A 144 -0.71 1.67 22.42
N VAL A 145 0.33 0.94 22.76
CA VAL A 145 0.58 0.43 24.12
C VAL A 145 1.91 0.89 24.69
N GLY A 146 2.84 1.33 23.86
CA GLY A 146 4.11 1.91 24.31
C GLY A 146 4.72 2.78 23.23
N ALA A 147 5.61 3.68 23.63
CA ALA A 147 6.38 4.51 22.71
C ALA A 147 7.78 4.77 23.28
N CYS A 148 8.74 4.94 22.39
CA CYS A 148 10.10 5.40 22.69
C CYS A 148 10.57 6.32 21.55
N SER A 149 11.63 7.08 21.79
CA SER A 149 12.40 7.75 20.73
C SER A 149 13.81 7.17 20.64
N ALA A 150 14.41 7.25 19.46
CA ALA A 150 15.79 6.83 19.22
C ALA A 150 16.49 7.80 18.26
N GLU A 151 17.81 7.87 18.40
CA GLU A 151 18.70 8.57 17.48
C GLU A 151 19.35 7.56 16.54
N VAL A 152 19.18 7.77 15.24
CA VAL A 152 19.79 6.96 14.19
C VAL A 152 20.84 7.81 13.49
N ILE A 153 22.07 7.31 13.45
CA ILE A 153 23.15 7.94 12.68
C ILE A 153 23.27 7.18 11.36
N VAL A 154 22.94 7.85 10.26
CA VAL A 154 23.06 7.30 8.91
C VAL A 154 24.42 7.69 8.35
N GLU A 155 25.23 6.68 8.05
CA GLU A 155 26.59 6.83 7.53
C GLU A 155 26.64 6.57 6.01
N ASP A 156 27.55 7.28 5.35
CA ASP A 156 27.90 7.12 3.93
C ASP A 156 29.42 6.91 3.79
N ASN A 157 29.94 5.86 4.44
CA ASN A 157 31.37 5.51 4.39
C ASN A 157 31.81 5.08 2.98
N MET A 158 30.88 4.55 2.19
CA MET A 158 31.13 4.19 0.78
C MET A 158 31.07 5.38 -0.18
N ASN A 159 30.75 6.59 0.31
CA ASN A 159 30.66 7.81 -0.49
C ASN A 159 29.69 7.66 -1.68
N LEU A 160 28.61 6.92 -1.45
CA LEU A 160 27.51 6.67 -2.37
C LEU A 160 26.71 7.95 -2.59
N CYS A 161 26.60 8.85 -1.62
CA CYS A 161 25.77 10.05 -1.78
C CYS A 161 26.47 11.20 -2.51
N ALA A 162 27.77 11.06 -2.76
CA ALA A 162 28.58 12.05 -3.48
C ALA A 162 28.60 11.84 -5.01
N GLY A 163 28.09 10.72 -5.52
CA GLY A 163 27.96 10.48 -6.97
C GLY A 163 26.59 10.86 -7.52
N PRO A 164 26.23 10.41 -8.74
CA PRO A 164 24.93 10.71 -9.37
C PRO A 164 23.73 10.03 -8.69
N TYR A 165 23.97 9.27 -7.61
CA TYR A 165 23.03 8.45 -6.84
C TYR A 165 21.99 9.26 -6.04
N ARG A 166 21.52 10.40 -6.57
CA ARG A 166 20.46 11.14 -5.89
C ARG A 166 19.15 10.40 -6.02
N THR A 167 18.26 10.74 -5.08
CA THR A 167 16.86 10.36 -5.07
C THR A 167 16.23 10.47 -6.45
N GLY A 168 15.19 9.69 -6.67
CA GLY A 168 14.56 9.61 -7.96
C GLY A 168 13.06 9.53 -7.86
N VAL A 169 12.45 9.35 -9.01
CA VAL A 169 11.03 9.08 -9.18
C VAL A 169 10.91 7.86 -10.07
N CYS A 170 10.43 6.76 -9.51
CA CYS A 170 10.12 5.54 -10.24
C CYS A 170 8.61 5.27 -10.23
N GLY A 171 8.10 4.69 -11.30
CA GLY A 171 6.70 4.31 -11.42
C GLY A 171 6.48 3.34 -12.56
N TYR A 172 5.22 3.01 -12.81
CA TYR A 172 4.83 2.07 -13.86
C TYR A 172 3.46 2.38 -14.42
N PHE A 173 3.22 1.88 -15.63
CA PHE A 173 1.92 2.02 -16.30
C PHE A 173 1.22 0.68 -16.36
N ILE A 174 -0.03 0.68 -15.95
CA ILE A 174 -0.93 -0.47 -16.05
C ILE A 174 -2.20 -0.08 -16.78
N SER A 175 -2.73 -0.99 -17.57
CA SER A 175 -4.05 -0.83 -18.18
C SER A 175 -5.13 -0.83 -17.10
N PHE A 176 -6.12 0.06 -17.25
CA PHE A 176 -7.20 0.23 -16.25
C PHE A 176 -8.09 -1.01 -16.08
N LYS A 177 -8.07 -1.95 -17.03
CA LYS A 177 -9.05 -3.04 -17.09
C LYS A 177 -8.51 -4.39 -16.67
N ASP A 178 -7.39 -4.79 -17.27
CA ASP A 178 -6.74 -6.09 -17.06
C ASP A 178 -5.48 -5.99 -16.18
N PHE A 179 -5.11 -4.76 -15.76
CA PHE A 179 -3.90 -4.47 -14.99
C PHE A 179 -2.61 -4.98 -15.66
N SER A 180 -2.63 -5.16 -16.99
CA SER A 180 -1.44 -5.53 -17.74
C SER A 180 -0.48 -4.35 -17.85
N GLN A 181 0.82 -4.64 -17.88
CA GLN A 181 1.86 -3.63 -17.98
C GLN A 181 1.84 -2.97 -19.37
N VAL A 182 1.98 -1.64 -19.40
CA VAL A 182 2.08 -0.87 -20.64
C VAL A 182 3.52 -0.38 -20.83
N TYR A 183 4.23 -1.03 -21.74
CA TYR A 183 5.61 -0.70 -22.13
C TYR A 183 5.63 0.34 -23.28
N ASP A 184 6.82 0.84 -23.65
CA ASP A 184 7.03 1.86 -24.70
C ASP A 184 6.24 3.16 -24.49
N VAL A 185 5.98 3.52 -23.23
CA VAL A 185 5.42 4.83 -22.88
C VAL A 185 6.58 5.80 -22.75
N GLN A 186 6.52 6.92 -23.49
CA GLN A 186 7.47 8.01 -23.28
C GLN A 186 7.05 8.80 -22.05
N VAL A 187 7.94 8.92 -21.07
CA VAL A 187 7.70 9.64 -19.83
C VAL A 187 8.61 10.85 -19.82
N SER A 188 8.02 12.04 -19.69
CA SER A 188 8.75 13.29 -19.55
C SER A 188 8.65 13.80 -18.12
N LEU A 189 9.79 14.18 -17.55
CA LEU A 189 9.90 14.82 -16.24
C LEU A 189 10.26 16.28 -16.43
N SER A 190 9.56 17.15 -15.70
CA SER A 190 9.80 18.59 -15.68
C SER A 190 9.75 19.14 -14.25
N GLY A 191 10.50 20.21 -14.00
CA GLY A 191 10.77 20.76 -12.68
C GLY A 191 12.12 21.50 -12.72
N ASP A 192 12.93 21.36 -11.67
CA ASP A 192 14.29 21.92 -11.68
C ASP A 192 15.24 21.20 -12.64
N THR A 193 14.93 19.93 -12.91
CA THR A 193 15.59 19.12 -13.94
C THR A 193 14.55 18.67 -14.95
N THR A 194 14.99 18.48 -16.19
CA THR A 194 14.17 17.90 -17.25
C THR A 194 14.83 16.64 -17.76
N ALA A 195 14.04 15.60 -17.95
CA ALA A 195 14.50 14.31 -18.44
C ALA A 195 13.38 13.64 -19.22
N VAL A 196 13.75 12.74 -20.13
CA VAL A 196 12.80 11.90 -20.87
C VAL A 196 13.33 10.49 -20.85
N VAL A 197 12.48 9.55 -20.44
CA VAL A 197 12.76 8.12 -20.45
C VAL A 197 11.62 7.39 -21.17
N THR A 198 11.87 6.16 -21.59
CA THR A 198 10.84 5.29 -22.15
C THR A 198 10.70 4.08 -21.23
N THR A 199 9.47 3.63 -21.00
CA THR A 199 9.24 2.49 -20.11
C THR A 199 9.83 1.20 -20.67
N ASP A 200 10.32 0.36 -19.77
CA ASP A 200 10.88 -0.94 -20.10
C ASP A 200 9.79 -1.98 -20.43
N SER A 201 10.18 -3.24 -20.67
CA SER A 201 9.24 -4.34 -20.95
C SER A 201 8.27 -4.66 -19.80
N ASN A 202 8.55 -4.18 -18.59
CA ASN A 202 7.69 -4.31 -17.42
C ASN A 202 6.81 -3.06 -17.22
N GLY A 203 6.84 -2.10 -18.16
CA GLY A 203 6.11 -0.84 -18.05
C GLY A 203 6.67 0.12 -17.01
N MET A 204 7.88 -0.15 -16.49
CA MET A 204 8.54 0.63 -15.45
C MET A 204 9.31 1.80 -16.06
N PHE A 205 9.35 2.93 -15.36
CA PHE A 205 10.25 4.04 -15.62
C PHE A 205 10.89 4.51 -14.32
N CYS A 206 12.09 5.06 -14.43
CA CYS A 206 12.79 5.71 -13.33
C CYS A 206 13.53 6.94 -13.82
N PHE A 207 13.44 8.02 -13.03
CA PHE A 207 14.30 9.18 -13.12
C PHE A 207 15.17 9.21 -11.88
N PHE A 208 16.48 9.30 -12.04
CA PHE A 208 17.44 9.37 -10.94
C PHE A 208 18.07 10.76 -10.90
N GLY A 209 18.76 11.09 -9.81
CA GLY A 209 19.52 12.35 -9.75
C GLY A 209 18.67 13.58 -9.43
N LEU A 210 17.46 13.41 -8.90
CA LEU A 210 16.53 14.48 -8.57
C LEU A 210 16.86 15.13 -7.21
N GLU A 211 16.42 16.37 -7.04
CA GLU A 211 16.50 17.09 -5.75
C GLU A 211 15.28 16.71 -4.89
N GLU A 212 15.51 16.44 -3.61
CA GLU A 212 14.42 16.12 -2.69
C GLU A 212 13.50 17.30 -2.41
N ASN A 213 12.26 16.95 -2.05
CA ASN A 213 11.20 17.90 -1.66
C ASN A 213 10.81 18.92 -2.75
N ASN A 214 11.40 18.81 -3.94
CA ASN A 214 10.96 19.55 -5.12
C ASN A 214 9.86 18.76 -5.85
N PRO A 215 8.77 19.42 -6.24
CA PRO A 215 7.71 18.78 -7.02
C PRO A 215 8.17 18.62 -8.47
N TYR A 216 8.18 17.39 -8.96
CA TYR A 216 8.40 17.07 -10.36
C TYR A 216 7.09 16.73 -11.04
N LEU A 217 6.84 17.34 -12.19
CA LEU A 217 5.71 17.00 -13.04
C LEU A 217 6.12 15.89 -14.00
N VAL A 218 5.47 14.74 -13.87
CA VAL A 218 5.61 13.59 -14.75
C VAL A 218 4.46 13.57 -15.75
N THR A 219 4.81 13.68 -17.03
CA THR A 219 3.86 13.71 -18.15
C THR A 219 4.14 12.53 -19.09
N PRO A 220 3.29 11.49 -19.05
CA PRO A 220 3.37 10.36 -19.97
C PRO A 220 2.79 10.67 -21.35
N PHE A 221 3.31 10.00 -22.37
CA PHE A 221 2.89 10.13 -23.75
C PHE A 221 3.06 8.81 -24.49
N LYS A 222 2.01 8.36 -25.19
CA LYS A 222 2.06 7.21 -26.10
C LYS A 222 1.02 7.37 -27.21
N ASP A 223 1.50 7.43 -28.45
CA ASP A 223 0.66 7.60 -29.64
C ASP A 223 0.96 6.55 -30.73
N THR A 224 0.99 5.28 -30.32
CA THR A 224 1.32 4.13 -31.17
C THR A 224 0.27 3.04 -31.07
N ASP A 225 0.26 2.17 -32.08
CA ASP A 225 -0.59 0.97 -32.15
C ASP A 225 -2.09 1.26 -31.89
N HIS A 226 -2.63 2.21 -32.66
CA HIS A 226 -4.02 2.65 -32.54
C HIS A 226 -5.05 1.52 -32.56
N THR A 227 -4.79 0.44 -33.29
CA THR A 227 -5.67 -0.74 -33.40
C THR A 227 -5.37 -1.84 -32.38
N TYR A 228 -4.36 -1.69 -31.52
CA TYR A 228 -4.02 -2.68 -30.50
C TYR A 228 -5.20 -2.89 -29.55
N ASN A 229 -5.64 -4.14 -29.44
CA ASN A 229 -6.78 -4.58 -28.64
C ASN A 229 -8.13 -3.91 -28.94
N VAL A 230 -8.22 -3.10 -30.00
CA VAL A 230 -9.48 -2.52 -30.47
C VAL A 230 -10.17 -3.50 -31.41
N SER A 231 -11.40 -3.90 -31.07
CA SER A 231 -12.14 -4.93 -31.79
C SER A 231 -13.54 -4.47 -32.24
N LEU A 232 -14.20 -5.31 -33.06
CA LEU A 232 -15.61 -5.08 -33.41
C LEU A 232 -16.54 -5.18 -32.19
N PHE A 233 -16.10 -5.89 -31.13
CA PHE A 233 -16.88 -6.01 -29.91
C PHE A 233 -16.98 -4.66 -29.17
N ASP A 234 -15.92 -3.85 -29.19
CA ASP A 234 -15.91 -2.49 -28.65
C ASP A 234 -16.95 -1.60 -29.31
N ILE A 235 -17.02 -1.66 -30.64
CA ILE A 235 -18.07 -0.97 -31.43
C ILE A 235 -19.46 -1.36 -30.94
N VAL A 236 -19.70 -2.65 -30.67
CA VAL A 236 -21.00 -3.12 -30.19
C VAL A 236 -21.31 -2.59 -28.79
N LEU A 237 -20.32 -2.57 -27.88
CA LEU A 237 -20.49 -2.03 -26.54
C LEU A 237 -20.79 -0.53 -26.55
N ILE A 238 -20.01 0.26 -27.30
CA ILE A 238 -20.24 1.70 -27.48
C ILE A 238 -21.62 1.95 -28.10
N SER A 239 -22.03 1.15 -29.10
CA SER A 239 -23.36 1.26 -29.72
C SER A 239 -24.48 1.00 -28.72
N LYS A 240 -24.35 -0.01 -27.85
CA LYS A 240 -25.36 -0.30 -26.81
C LYS A 240 -25.44 0.80 -25.76
N HIS A 241 -24.32 1.42 -25.43
CA HIS A 241 -24.28 2.56 -24.52
C HIS A 241 -25.02 3.76 -25.11
N ILE A 242 -24.74 4.13 -26.36
CA ILE A 242 -25.45 5.22 -27.06
C ILE A 242 -26.96 4.97 -27.14
N LEU A 243 -27.38 3.70 -27.30
CA LEU A 243 -28.78 3.31 -27.35
C LEU A 243 -29.46 3.18 -25.96
N GLY A 244 -28.71 3.35 -24.87
CA GLY A 244 -29.22 3.16 -23.51
C GLY A 244 -29.58 1.71 -23.16
N ILE A 245 -29.12 0.74 -23.94
CA ILE A 245 -29.40 -0.70 -23.74
C ILE A 245 -28.48 -1.27 -22.66
N GLN A 246 -27.20 -0.91 -22.74
CA GLN A 246 -26.16 -1.35 -21.81
C GLN A 246 -25.17 -0.19 -21.67
N PRO A 247 -25.29 0.65 -20.63
CA PRO A 247 -24.34 1.73 -20.42
C PRO A 247 -22.95 1.19 -20.07
N LEU A 248 -21.91 1.92 -20.46
CA LEU A 248 -20.55 1.73 -19.95
C LEU A 248 -20.54 2.10 -18.46
N GLY A 249 -19.86 1.30 -17.65
CA GLY A 249 -20.02 1.30 -16.19
C GLY A 249 -18.90 2.04 -15.45
N SER A 250 -17.89 2.56 -16.17
CA SER A 250 -16.78 3.27 -15.56
C SER A 250 -16.40 4.53 -16.35
N PRO A 251 -15.87 5.57 -15.67
CA PRO A 251 -15.39 6.78 -16.32
C PRO A 251 -14.27 6.48 -17.32
N TYR A 252 -13.42 5.49 -17.03
CA TYR A 252 -12.36 5.05 -17.93
C TYR A 252 -12.90 4.45 -19.24
N GLU A 253 -13.96 3.65 -19.19
CA GLU A 253 -14.62 3.13 -20.40
C GLU A 253 -15.26 4.25 -21.24
N LEU A 254 -15.83 5.28 -20.58
CA LEU A 254 -16.39 6.44 -21.26
C LEU A 254 -15.29 7.27 -21.95
N ILE A 255 -14.15 7.46 -21.30
CA ILE A 255 -12.96 8.12 -21.87
C ILE A 255 -12.39 7.32 -23.04
N ALA A 256 -12.33 5.98 -22.93
CA ALA A 256 -11.91 5.11 -24.02
C ALA A 256 -12.86 5.18 -25.22
N ALA A 257 -14.18 5.34 -24.97
CA ALA A 257 -15.21 5.42 -26.00
C ALA A 257 -15.24 6.76 -26.75
N ASP A 258 -14.75 7.85 -26.15
CA ASP A 258 -14.63 9.19 -26.77
C ASP A 258 -13.40 9.27 -27.68
N VAL A 259 -13.50 8.62 -28.82
CA VAL A 259 -12.41 8.44 -29.79
C VAL A 259 -11.98 9.77 -30.41
N ASN A 260 -12.90 10.69 -30.64
CA ASN A 260 -12.62 11.99 -31.27
C ASN A 260 -12.30 13.13 -30.28
N HIS A 261 -12.18 12.80 -28.98
CA HIS A 261 -11.91 13.74 -27.90
C HIS A 261 -12.93 14.90 -27.82
N SER A 262 -14.20 14.60 -28.07
CA SER A 262 -15.30 15.57 -28.04
C SER A 262 -15.91 15.76 -26.65
N ARG A 263 -15.51 14.93 -25.67
CA ARG A 263 -16.10 14.85 -24.34
C ARG A 263 -17.55 14.34 -24.35
N SER A 264 -17.88 13.50 -25.32
CA SER A 264 -19.19 12.88 -25.45
C SER A 264 -19.10 11.60 -26.28
N VAL A 265 -19.80 10.54 -25.85
CA VAL A 265 -19.86 9.29 -26.61
C VAL A 265 -21.02 9.34 -27.60
N THR A 266 -20.71 9.41 -28.88
CA THR A 266 -21.70 9.59 -29.95
C THR A 266 -21.47 8.66 -31.14
N GLY A 267 -22.36 8.72 -32.12
CA GLY A 267 -22.18 8.00 -33.39
C GLY A 267 -20.93 8.44 -34.17
N LEU A 268 -20.37 9.62 -33.90
CA LEU A 268 -19.14 10.09 -34.53
C LEU A 268 -17.93 9.24 -34.10
N ASP A 269 -17.89 8.81 -32.84
CA ASP A 269 -16.85 7.94 -32.30
C ASP A 269 -16.87 6.57 -32.97
N LEU A 270 -18.07 6.02 -33.18
CA LEU A 270 -18.26 4.77 -33.91
C LEU A 270 -17.76 4.86 -35.37
N ILE A 271 -17.97 6.00 -36.03
CA ILE A 271 -17.49 6.22 -37.40
C ILE A 271 -15.96 6.33 -37.41
N ALA A 272 -15.38 7.07 -36.48
CA ALA A 272 -13.93 7.22 -36.36
C ALA A 272 -13.25 5.87 -36.09
N LEU A 273 -13.77 5.08 -35.15
CA LEU A 273 -13.24 3.77 -34.81
C LEU A 273 -13.36 2.77 -35.97
N ARG A 274 -14.49 2.76 -36.69
CA ARG A 274 -14.67 1.92 -37.88
C ARG A 274 -13.66 2.26 -38.99
N ARG A 275 -13.42 3.55 -39.24
CA ARG A 275 -12.43 3.99 -40.22
C ARG A 275 -11.03 3.52 -39.85
N LEU A 276 -10.68 3.60 -38.56
CA LEU A 276 -9.41 3.07 -38.07
C LEU A 276 -9.28 1.56 -38.32
N LEU A 277 -10.29 0.77 -37.91
CA LEU A 277 -10.25 -0.70 -38.07
C LEU A 277 -10.27 -1.16 -39.53
N LEU A 278 -10.85 -0.38 -40.43
CA LEU A 278 -10.84 -0.64 -41.88
C LEU A 278 -9.55 -0.17 -42.57
N GLY A 279 -8.63 0.49 -41.84
CA GLY A 279 -7.40 1.05 -42.39
C GLY A 279 -7.61 2.31 -43.23
N GLU A 280 -8.79 2.94 -43.16
CA GLU A 280 -9.08 4.22 -43.82
C GLU A 280 -8.45 5.41 -43.07
N SER A 281 -8.14 5.23 -41.78
CA SER A 281 -7.38 6.16 -40.95
C SER A 281 -6.22 5.44 -40.29
N THR A 282 -5.10 6.13 -40.07
CA THR A 282 -3.94 5.61 -39.33
C THR A 282 -3.94 6.02 -37.86
N GLY A 283 -4.85 6.90 -37.45
CA GLY A 283 -4.97 7.39 -36.07
C GLY A 283 -6.31 8.05 -35.78
N PHE A 284 -6.42 8.65 -34.59
CA PHE A 284 -7.65 9.31 -34.13
C PHE A 284 -7.65 10.82 -34.41
N PRO A 285 -8.81 11.42 -34.71
CA PRO A 285 -8.91 12.86 -34.90
C PRO A 285 -8.84 13.57 -33.54
N ASN A 286 -7.83 14.43 -33.35
CA ASN A 286 -7.63 15.25 -32.14
C ASN A 286 -7.45 14.46 -30.83
N ASN A 287 -7.05 13.19 -30.92
CA ASN A 287 -6.85 12.33 -29.77
C ASN A 287 -5.60 11.48 -29.97
N THR A 288 -5.03 11.00 -28.88
CA THR A 288 -3.92 10.04 -28.88
C THR A 288 -4.44 8.61 -28.78
N SER A 289 -3.60 7.64 -29.12
CA SER A 289 -3.95 6.21 -28.99
C SER A 289 -4.13 5.73 -27.54
N TRP A 290 -3.46 6.39 -26.59
CA TRP A 290 -3.51 6.13 -25.15
C TRP A 290 -3.70 7.43 -24.40
N ARG A 291 -4.46 7.37 -23.30
CA ARG A 291 -4.60 8.44 -22.32
C ARG A 291 -4.17 7.91 -20.97
N PHE A 292 -3.58 8.76 -20.15
CA PHE A 292 -3.05 8.37 -18.85
C PHE A 292 -3.74 9.18 -17.78
N ILE A 293 -4.13 8.52 -16.70
CA ILE A 293 -4.85 9.14 -15.60
C ILE A 293 -4.15 8.72 -14.30
N ASP A 294 -4.03 9.68 -13.39
CA ASP A 294 -3.53 9.43 -12.05
C ASP A 294 -4.51 8.50 -11.30
N PRO A 295 -4.07 7.34 -10.75
CA PRO A 295 -4.95 6.43 -10.03
C PRO A 295 -5.55 7.04 -8.75
N SER A 296 -4.92 8.08 -8.20
CA SER A 296 -5.43 8.80 -7.04
C SER A 296 -6.57 9.75 -7.38
N TYR A 297 -6.79 10.05 -8.67
CA TYR A 297 -7.87 10.91 -9.12
C TYR A 297 -9.23 10.22 -8.97
N VAL A 298 -10.08 10.80 -8.13
CA VAL A 298 -11.47 10.35 -7.95
C VAL A 298 -12.38 11.22 -8.79
N PHE A 299 -13.04 10.62 -9.78
CA PHE A 299 -14.04 11.30 -10.59
C PHE A 299 -15.22 11.76 -9.70
N PRO A 300 -15.61 13.05 -9.72
CA PRO A 300 -16.74 13.55 -8.93
C PRO A 300 -18.07 12.85 -9.29
N ASP A 301 -18.25 12.57 -10.58
CA ASP A 301 -19.35 11.78 -11.11
C ASP A 301 -18.79 10.67 -12.01
N PRO A 302 -18.90 9.38 -11.62
CA PRO A 302 -18.47 8.26 -12.44
C PRO A 302 -19.24 8.12 -13.77
N GLU A 303 -20.46 8.67 -13.88
CA GLU A 303 -21.27 8.65 -15.10
C GLU A 303 -20.94 9.81 -16.06
N ASP A 304 -20.27 10.86 -15.58
CA ASP A 304 -19.82 12.01 -16.37
C ASP A 304 -18.35 12.37 -16.05
N PRO A 305 -17.38 11.72 -16.73
CA PRO A 305 -15.96 11.98 -16.49
C PRO A 305 -15.48 13.36 -16.96
N TRP A 306 -16.30 14.10 -17.70
CA TRP A 306 -15.94 15.40 -18.27
C TRP A 306 -16.49 16.59 -17.49
N LEU A 307 -17.17 16.33 -16.36
CA LEU A 307 -17.68 17.36 -15.47
C LEU A 307 -16.57 18.34 -15.06
N GLU A 308 -15.38 17.81 -14.80
CA GLU A 308 -14.16 18.57 -14.51
C GLU A 308 -12.99 18.01 -15.33
N PRO A 309 -11.99 18.85 -15.68
CA PRO A 309 -10.78 18.37 -16.34
C PRO A 309 -9.99 17.46 -15.38
N PHE A 310 -9.80 16.20 -15.77
CA PHE A 310 -8.93 15.28 -15.04
C PHE A 310 -7.45 15.48 -15.42
N PRO A 311 -6.52 15.24 -14.48
CA PRO A 311 -5.09 15.36 -14.74
C PRO A 311 -4.58 14.18 -15.57
N GLU A 312 -3.84 14.49 -16.63
CA GLU A 312 -3.09 13.49 -17.43
C GLU A 312 -1.59 13.45 -17.10
N SER A 313 -1.22 14.20 -16.07
CA SER A 313 0.14 14.35 -15.57
C SER A 313 0.07 14.36 -14.05
N ALA A 314 1.03 13.74 -13.38
CA ALA A 314 1.08 13.71 -11.92
C ALA A 314 2.27 14.53 -11.40
N TYR A 315 2.05 15.25 -10.30
CA TYR A 315 3.15 15.83 -9.52
C TYR A 315 3.62 14.78 -8.54
N LEU A 316 4.91 14.47 -8.59
CA LEU A 316 5.57 13.50 -7.71
C LEU A 316 6.70 14.22 -6.98
N THR A 317 6.86 13.97 -5.69
CA THR A 317 8.03 14.45 -4.96
C THR A 317 9.06 13.32 -4.88
N ALA A 318 10.35 13.64 -5.08
CA ALA A 318 11.41 12.62 -5.12
C ALA A 318 11.57 11.81 -3.81
N ARG A 319 10.92 12.24 -2.72
CA ARG A 319 10.86 11.52 -1.45
C ARG A 319 9.86 10.36 -1.46
N GLU A 320 8.86 10.36 -2.35
CA GLU A 320 7.73 9.41 -2.31
C GLU A 320 8.03 8.04 -2.97
N LEU A 321 9.15 7.88 -3.69
CA LEU A 321 9.26 6.83 -4.72
C LEU A 321 10.56 6.01 -4.73
N PHE A 322 11.26 5.89 -3.61
CA PHE A 322 12.34 4.91 -3.45
C PHE A 322 12.01 3.95 -2.30
N PRO A 323 12.35 2.65 -2.41
CA PRO A 323 13.01 1.97 -3.52
C PRO A 323 12.02 1.20 -4.41
N ALA A 324 12.24 1.28 -5.72
CA ALA A 324 11.43 0.67 -6.78
C ALA A 324 11.20 -0.85 -6.65
N MET A 325 11.94 -1.54 -5.77
CA MET A 325 11.90 -2.99 -5.64
C MET A 325 11.02 -3.51 -4.48
N VAL A 326 10.54 -2.65 -3.56
CA VAL A 326 9.69 -3.13 -2.46
C VAL A 326 8.20 -2.93 -2.76
N PHE A 327 7.82 -1.81 -3.37
CA PHE A 327 6.53 -1.63 -4.03
C PHE A 327 6.71 -0.49 -5.03
N PRO A 328 6.33 -0.62 -6.30
CA PRO A 328 6.21 0.57 -7.12
C PRO A 328 5.06 1.39 -6.53
N SER A 329 5.39 2.43 -5.76
CA SER A 329 4.46 3.18 -4.91
C SER A 329 3.50 4.07 -5.71
N PHE A 330 3.74 4.24 -7.01
CA PHE A 330 2.86 4.98 -7.90
C PHE A 330 2.68 4.27 -9.25
N ALA A 331 1.43 3.94 -9.56
CA ALA A 331 1.00 3.45 -10.85
C ALA A 331 0.37 4.60 -11.64
N PHE A 332 0.43 4.58 -12.96
CA PHE A 332 -0.47 5.37 -13.80
C PHE A 332 -1.47 4.43 -14.46
N LEU A 333 -2.74 4.82 -14.50
CA LEU A 333 -3.76 4.09 -15.25
C LEU A 333 -3.72 4.53 -16.71
N ALA A 334 -3.37 3.58 -17.58
CA ALA A 334 -3.40 3.75 -19.01
C ALA A 334 -4.76 3.32 -19.56
N VAL A 335 -5.39 4.21 -20.33
CA VAL A 335 -6.64 3.99 -21.04
C VAL A 335 -6.36 3.96 -22.53
N LYS A 336 -6.53 2.78 -23.13
CA LYS A 336 -6.42 2.63 -24.57
C LYS A 336 -7.66 3.22 -25.24
N VAL A 337 -7.48 4.27 -26.05
CA VAL A 337 -8.60 4.87 -26.79
C VAL A 337 -9.12 3.86 -27.81
N GLY A 338 -10.44 3.67 -27.79
CA GLY A 338 -11.16 2.72 -28.63
C GLY A 338 -11.34 1.32 -28.06
N ASP A 339 -10.63 0.96 -27.00
CA ASP A 339 -10.77 -0.32 -26.31
C ASP A 339 -11.61 -0.11 -25.04
N VAL A 340 -12.87 -0.54 -25.10
CA VAL A 340 -13.82 -0.45 -23.98
C VAL A 340 -14.01 -1.80 -23.31
N ASN A 341 -13.57 -2.90 -23.93
CA ASN A 341 -13.72 -4.24 -23.39
C ASN A 341 -12.47 -4.75 -22.64
N GLY A 342 -11.33 -4.08 -22.76
CA GLY A 342 -10.03 -4.45 -22.18
C GLY A 342 -9.50 -5.75 -22.80
N GLY A 343 -9.63 -5.85 -24.12
CA GLY A 343 -9.41 -7.07 -24.90
C GLY A 343 -7.96 -7.47 -25.10
#